data_AF-A0A964DD07-F1
#
_entry.id   AF-A0A964DD07-F1
#
_cell.length_a   1.000
_cell.length_b   1.000
_cell.length_c   1.000
_cell.angle_alpha   90.00
_cell.angle_beta   90.00
_cell.angle_gamma   90.00
#
_symmetry.space_group_name_H-M   'P 1'
#
loop_
_entity.id
_entity.type
_entity.pdbx_description
1 polymer ?
#
loop_
_entity_poly.entity_id
_entity_poly.type
_entity_poly.pdbx_seq_one_letter_code
_entity_poly.pdbx_strand_id
1 'polypeptide(L)'
;MSGSNRREGKDLLGFFSNESAWADFFITRIGLILFAAVLLALVFKVYPLFYERETEAMLDSIASDIRSKIEAMDSTAIQGYRYSHVFNEKNKDIKIEISTEFIISSINITTDNWNKKELRHIEPLIIHVYPPNRYFSNTTGLKAYLGNVICNGRNGDVSKPLDISKDKLNVDTMFDKIINELAQAPFSPDMDKPLIMEKVILAYSDKTDFQYEDYVLIYQ
;
A
#
# COMPACT_ATOMS: atom_id res chain seq x y z
N MET A 1 -85.87 16.48 29.78
CA MET A 1 -84.90 17.45 30.34
C MET A 1 -83.51 16.84 30.20
N SER A 2 -82.68 17.47 29.38
CA SER A 2 -81.39 16.97 28.88
C SER A 2 -80.26 17.32 29.86
N GLY A 3 -79.50 16.33 30.31
CA GLY A 3 -78.33 16.46 31.16
C GLY A 3 -77.07 16.63 30.32
N SER A 4 -76.57 17.87 30.30
CA SER A 4 -75.43 18.38 29.54
C SER A 4 -74.13 17.61 29.78
N ASN A 5 -73.61 17.00 28.71
CA ASN A 5 -72.17 16.83 28.47
C ASN A 5 -71.45 18.18 28.63
N ARG A 6 -70.54 18.31 29.59
CA ARG A 6 -69.57 19.42 29.69
C ARG A 6 -68.51 19.12 30.76
N ARG A 7 -67.64 18.14 30.50
CA ARG A 7 -66.40 17.95 31.28
C ARG A 7 -65.12 17.84 30.45
N GLU A 8 -65.18 17.86 29.12
CA GLU A 8 -63.97 17.80 28.28
C GLU A 8 -63.35 19.18 27.94
N GLY A 9 -64.03 20.28 28.26
CA GLY A 9 -63.56 21.63 27.86
C GLY A 9 -62.61 22.33 28.84
N LYS A 10 -62.38 21.80 30.05
CA LYS A 10 -61.59 22.48 31.08
C LYS A 10 -60.10 22.13 31.06
N ASP A 11 -59.74 20.96 30.55
CA ASP A 11 -58.34 20.50 30.57
C ASP A 11 -57.51 21.14 29.44
N LEU A 12 -58.14 21.51 28.32
CA LEU A 12 -57.49 22.26 27.25
C LEU A 12 -57.24 23.73 27.61
N LEU A 13 -58.16 24.36 28.34
CA LEU A 13 -58.07 25.78 28.72
C LEU A 13 -56.96 26.05 29.76
N GLY A 14 -56.67 25.09 30.64
CA GLY A 14 -55.53 25.18 31.58
C GLY A 14 -54.16 25.02 30.91
N PHE A 15 -54.10 24.42 29.72
CA PHE A 15 -52.87 24.30 28.93
C PHE A 15 -52.51 25.61 28.21
N PHE A 16 -53.51 26.40 27.84
CA PHE A 16 -53.31 27.69 27.14
C PHE A 16 -53.09 28.89 28.07
N SER A 17 -53.36 28.78 29.37
CA SER A 17 -53.17 29.90 30.32
C SER A 17 -51.83 29.88 31.07
N ASN A 18 -50.94 28.94 30.75
CA ASN A 18 -49.67 28.74 31.45
C ASN A 18 -48.52 28.99 30.47
N GLU A 19 -48.08 30.24 30.35
CA GLU A 19 -46.99 30.67 29.45
C GLU A 19 -45.70 29.87 29.65
N SER A 20 -45.45 29.39 30.88
CA SER A 20 -44.30 28.54 31.21
C SER A 20 -44.36 27.16 30.56
N ALA A 21 -45.54 26.55 30.41
CA ALA A 21 -45.70 25.22 29.82
C ALA A 21 -45.42 25.22 28.31
N TRP A 22 -45.73 26.33 27.63
CA TRP A 22 -45.38 26.55 26.22
C TRP A 22 -43.88 26.78 26.05
N ALA A 23 -43.26 27.57 26.94
CA ALA A 23 -41.82 27.78 26.93
C ALA A 23 -41.04 26.47 27.17
N ASP A 24 -41.44 25.66 28.16
CA ASP A 24 -40.80 24.38 28.46
C ASP A 24 -40.95 23.37 27.30
N PHE A 25 -42.11 23.35 26.64
CA PHE A 25 -42.34 22.52 25.46
C PHE A 25 -41.47 22.93 24.26
N PHE A 26 -41.29 24.23 24.02
CA PHE A 26 -40.41 24.71 22.96
C PHE A 26 -38.93 24.50 23.28
N ILE A 27 -38.50 24.76 24.53
CA ILE A 27 -37.11 24.58 24.96
C ILE A 27 -36.70 23.11 24.86
N THR A 28 -37.56 22.17 25.29
CA THR A 28 -37.28 20.74 25.20
C THR A 28 -37.21 20.26 23.74
N ARG A 29 -38.11 20.70 22.86
CA ARG A 29 -38.08 20.32 21.44
C ARG A 29 -36.90 20.94 20.69
N ILE A 30 -36.62 22.23 20.91
CA ILE A 30 -35.45 22.91 20.31
C ILE A 30 -34.16 22.27 20.82
N GLY A 31 -34.07 21.98 22.11
CA GLY A 31 -32.93 21.27 22.71
C GLY A 31 -32.73 19.89 22.12
N LEU A 32 -33.81 19.12 21.90
CA LEU A 32 -33.75 17.79 21.29
C LEU A 32 -33.37 17.84 19.81
N ILE A 33 -33.84 18.84 19.06
CA ILE A 33 -33.44 19.07 17.66
C ILE A 33 -31.96 19.46 17.58
N LEU A 34 -31.49 20.37 18.43
CA LEU A 34 -30.08 20.76 18.49
C LEU A 34 -29.20 19.59 18.88
N PHE A 35 -29.60 18.80 19.88
CA PHE A 35 -28.90 17.59 20.29
C PHE A 35 -28.84 16.56 19.15
N ALA A 36 -29.95 16.33 18.45
CA ALA A 36 -29.98 15.46 17.27
C ALA A 36 -29.08 16.00 16.14
N ALA A 37 -29.08 17.30 15.89
CA ALA A 37 -28.21 17.93 14.88
C ALA A 37 -26.72 17.80 15.24
N VAL A 38 -26.35 17.92 16.51
CA VAL A 38 -24.98 17.69 17.00
C VAL A 38 -24.58 16.22 16.85
N LEU A 39 -25.45 15.28 17.22
CA LEU A 39 -25.20 13.85 17.01
C LEU A 39 -25.04 13.52 15.53
N LEU A 40 -25.89 14.09 14.68
CA LEU A 40 -25.84 13.90 13.24
C LEU A 40 -24.52 14.46 12.68
N ALA A 41 -24.15 15.69 13.06
CA ALA A 41 -22.87 16.29 12.68
C ALA A 41 -21.65 15.49 13.18
N LEU A 42 -21.73 14.89 14.37
CA LEU A 42 -20.70 13.99 14.88
C LEU A 42 -20.61 12.72 14.02
N VAL A 43 -21.71 12.04 13.74
CA VAL A 43 -21.70 10.82 12.89
C VAL A 43 -21.12 11.12 11.51
N PHE A 44 -21.53 12.22 10.89
CA PHE A 44 -21.06 12.60 9.56
C PHE A 44 -19.59 13.03 9.52
N LYS A 45 -19.01 13.55 10.61
CA LYS A 45 -17.59 13.96 10.63
C LYS A 45 -16.65 12.91 11.18
N VAL A 46 -17.10 12.13 12.15
CA VAL A 46 -16.26 11.20 12.90
C VAL A 46 -16.07 9.89 12.15
N TYR A 47 -17.11 9.38 11.49
CA TYR A 47 -17.03 8.13 10.74
C TYR A 47 -16.03 8.19 9.56
N PRO A 48 -16.04 9.20 8.68
CA PRO A 48 -15.09 9.31 7.57
C PRO A 48 -13.64 9.42 8.05
N LEU A 49 -13.42 10.11 9.18
CA LEU A 49 -12.09 10.25 9.79
C LEU A 49 -11.55 8.92 10.32
N PHE A 50 -12.40 8.08 10.90
CA PHE A 50 -12.00 6.73 11.30
C PHE A 50 -11.72 5.83 10.10
N TYR A 51 -12.56 5.90 9.08
CA TYR A 51 -12.37 5.13 7.85
C TYR A 51 -11.06 5.49 7.15
N GLU A 52 -10.74 6.79 7.06
CA GLU A 52 -9.47 7.27 6.50
C GLU A 52 -8.27 6.75 7.29
N ARG A 53 -8.29 6.85 8.63
CA ARG A 53 -7.22 6.31 9.49
C ARG A 53 -7.06 4.81 9.40
N GLU A 54 -8.17 4.07 9.36
CA GLU A 54 -8.14 2.62 9.19
C GLU A 54 -7.54 2.25 7.83
N THR A 55 -7.88 3.00 6.78
CA THR A 55 -7.32 2.81 5.44
C THR A 55 -5.82 3.13 5.41
N GLU A 56 -5.38 4.21 6.05
CA GLU A 56 -3.95 4.54 6.18
C GLU A 56 -3.18 3.44 6.90
N ALA A 57 -3.70 2.93 8.03
CA ALA A 57 -3.08 1.83 8.77
C ALA A 57 -3.05 0.52 7.96
N MET A 58 -4.07 0.28 7.13
CA MET A 58 -4.09 -0.86 6.21
C MET A 58 -3.01 -0.72 5.13
N LEU A 59 -2.87 0.46 4.51
CA LEU A 59 -1.83 0.73 3.51
C LEU A 59 -0.43 0.51 4.11
N ASP A 60 -0.18 1.07 5.29
CA ASP A 60 1.05 0.87 6.04
C ASP A 60 1.32 -0.61 6.30
N SER A 61 0.34 -1.35 6.84
CA SER A 61 0.49 -2.78 7.11
C SER A 61 0.83 -3.59 5.86
N ILE A 62 0.28 -3.25 4.69
CA ILE A 62 0.54 -3.97 3.43
C ILE A 62 1.95 -3.66 2.92
N ALA A 63 2.32 -2.39 2.89
CA ALA A 63 3.66 -2.00 2.45
C ALA A 63 4.74 -2.58 3.37
N SER A 64 4.51 -2.54 4.69
CA SER A 64 5.37 -3.13 5.71
C SER A 64 5.48 -4.65 5.57
N ASP A 65 4.39 -5.39 5.27
CA ASP A 65 4.44 -6.83 5.03
C ASP A 65 5.29 -7.18 3.79
N ILE A 66 5.09 -6.47 2.68
CA ILE A 66 5.87 -6.68 1.44
C ILE A 66 7.35 -6.34 1.70
N ARG A 67 7.64 -5.21 2.36
CA ARG A 67 8.99 -4.81 2.76
C ARG A 67 9.65 -5.89 3.62
N SER A 68 8.98 -6.37 4.66
CA SER A 68 9.53 -7.39 5.55
C SER A 68 9.90 -8.67 4.79
N LYS A 69 9.08 -9.07 3.82
CA LYS A 69 9.34 -10.24 2.97
C LYS A 69 10.52 -10.01 2.03
N ILE A 70 10.64 -8.82 1.46
CA ILE A 70 11.80 -8.41 0.66
C ILE A 70 13.08 -8.45 1.50
N GLU A 71 13.08 -7.81 2.67
CA GLU A 71 14.23 -7.74 3.56
C GLU A 71 14.63 -9.11 4.11
N ALA A 72 13.66 -10.01 4.31
CA ALA A 72 13.94 -11.40 4.67
C ALA A 72 14.75 -12.14 3.59
N MET A 73 14.66 -11.74 2.31
CA MET A 73 15.47 -12.34 1.25
C MET A 73 16.95 -12.10 1.48
N ASP A 74 17.35 -10.93 2.00
CA ASP A 74 18.76 -10.61 2.25
C ASP A 74 19.39 -11.57 3.25
N SER A 75 18.65 -11.92 4.31
CA SER A 75 19.09 -12.88 5.33
C SER A 75 19.27 -14.32 4.82
N THR A 76 18.77 -14.63 3.63
CA THR A 76 18.82 -15.98 3.07
C THR A 76 20.17 -16.22 2.36
N ALA A 77 20.92 -17.23 2.77
CA ALA A 77 22.21 -17.57 2.16
C ALA A 77 22.10 -18.48 0.91
N ILE A 78 20.88 -18.90 0.55
CA ILE A 78 20.63 -19.90 -0.49
C ILE A 78 20.39 -19.20 -1.83
N GLN A 79 21.26 -19.45 -2.81
CA GLN A 79 21.08 -18.96 -4.18
C GLN A 79 19.80 -19.54 -4.80
N GLY A 80 19.00 -18.69 -5.45
CA GLY A 80 17.77 -19.11 -6.12
C GLY A 80 16.64 -19.46 -5.16
N TYR A 81 16.76 -19.08 -3.87
CA TYR A 81 15.62 -19.08 -2.97
C TYR A 81 14.54 -18.14 -3.53
N ARG A 82 13.32 -18.65 -3.60
CA ARG A 82 12.15 -17.95 -4.14
C ARG A 82 11.07 -17.90 -3.09
N TYR A 83 10.55 -16.71 -2.88
CA TYR A 83 9.36 -16.48 -2.10
C TYR A 83 8.22 -16.05 -3.02
N SER A 84 7.03 -16.60 -2.80
CA SER A 84 5.82 -16.25 -3.54
C SER A 84 4.84 -15.57 -2.58
N HIS A 85 4.62 -14.27 -2.76
CA HIS A 85 3.64 -13.49 -2.04
C HIS A 85 2.32 -13.50 -2.81
N VAL A 86 1.24 -13.94 -2.17
CA VAL A 86 -0.12 -13.86 -2.72
C VAL A 86 -0.84 -12.69 -2.05
N PHE A 87 -1.32 -11.74 -2.85
CA PHE A 87 -2.08 -10.61 -2.34
C PHE A 87 -3.43 -11.06 -1.78
N ASN A 88 -3.87 -10.41 -0.71
CA ASN A 88 -5.19 -10.69 -0.12
C ASN A 88 -6.30 -10.20 -1.06
N GLU A 89 -7.34 -10.99 -1.27
CA GLU A 89 -8.49 -10.63 -2.11
C GLU A 89 -9.17 -9.33 -1.67
N LYS A 90 -9.11 -9.00 -0.36
CA LYS A 90 -9.65 -7.75 0.19
C LYS A 90 -8.88 -6.51 -0.25
N ASN A 91 -7.68 -6.67 -0.80
CA ASN A 91 -6.74 -5.60 -1.11
C ASN A 91 -6.67 -5.31 -2.62
N LYS A 92 -7.55 -5.88 -3.45
CA LYS A 92 -7.48 -5.75 -4.91
C LYS A 92 -7.67 -4.33 -5.43
N ASP A 93 -8.36 -3.48 -4.67
CA ASP A 93 -8.56 -2.07 -5.01
C ASP A 93 -7.34 -1.18 -4.67
N ILE A 94 -6.32 -1.76 -4.03
CA ILE A 94 -5.09 -1.08 -3.66
C ILE A 94 -4.10 -1.20 -4.81
N LYS A 95 -3.54 -0.07 -5.19
CA LYS A 95 -2.44 -0.01 -6.14
C LYS A 95 -1.13 -0.11 -5.37
N ILE A 96 -0.32 -1.10 -5.71
CA ILE A 96 1.06 -1.22 -5.24
C ILE A 96 2.00 -0.76 -6.36
N GLU A 97 3.04 -0.02 -6.01
CA GLU A 97 4.15 0.34 -6.88
C GLU A 97 5.46 0.08 -6.15
N ILE A 98 6.40 -0.58 -6.81
CA ILE A 98 7.68 -1.00 -6.26
C ILE A 98 8.78 -0.35 -7.10
N SER A 99 9.58 0.49 -6.45
CA SER A 99 10.83 1.02 -6.99
C SER A 99 12.02 0.28 -6.37
N THR A 100 13.24 0.64 -6.74
CA THR A 100 14.45 0.04 -6.17
C THR A 100 14.64 0.35 -4.68
N GLU A 101 14.10 1.47 -4.20
CA GLU A 101 14.35 1.99 -2.84
C GLU A 101 13.10 2.19 -1.99
N PHE A 102 11.90 2.02 -2.56
CA PHE A 102 10.66 2.23 -1.83
C PHE A 102 9.50 1.42 -2.43
N ILE A 103 8.52 1.14 -1.57
CA ILE A 103 7.22 0.61 -1.93
C ILE A 103 6.19 1.71 -1.69
N ILE A 104 5.30 1.89 -2.64
CA ILE A 104 4.14 2.77 -2.50
C ILE A 104 2.90 1.90 -2.51
N SER A 105 2.01 2.16 -1.56
CA SER A 105 0.65 1.62 -1.58
C SER A 105 -0.33 2.77 -1.61
N SER A 106 -1.24 2.79 -2.58
CA SER A 106 -2.27 3.82 -2.66
C SER A 106 -3.66 3.27 -2.97
N ILE A 107 -4.68 3.99 -2.52
CA ILE A 107 -6.09 3.70 -2.79
C ILE A 107 -6.86 4.99 -2.95
N ASN A 108 -7.86 4.97 -3.85
CA ASN A 108 -8.77 6.09 -4.02
C ASN A 108 -9.99 5.90 -3.11
N ILE A 109 -10.16 6.79 -2.12
CA ILE A 109 -11.35 6.84 -1.28
C ILE A 109 -12.29 7.96 -1.73
N THR A 110 -13.59 7.75 -1.52
CA THR A 110 -14.59 8.80 -1.74
C THR A 110 -14.84 9.51 -0.42
N THR A 111 -14.67 10.83 -0.42
CA THR A 111 -14.90 11.69 0.75
C THR A 111 -16.33 12.22 0.78
N ASP A 112 -16.71 12.86 1.90
CA ASP A 112 -18.07 13.36 2.19
C ASP A 112 -18.68 14.26 1.10
N ASN A 113 -17.84 14.90 0.28
CA ASN A 113 -18.25 15.74 -0.85
C ASN A 113 -18.26 15.02 -2.20
N TRP A 114 -18.24 13.68 -2.22
CA TRP A 114 -18.11 12.85 -3.43
C TRP A 114 -16.80 13.08 -4.20
N ASN A 115 -15.86 13.79 -3.59
CA ASN A 115 -14.53 13.99 -4.13
C ASN A 115 -13.70 12.73 -3.90
N LYS A 116 -13.02 12.27 -4.96
CA LYS A 116 -12.03 11.21 -4.86
C LYS A 116 -10.75 11.81 -4.27
N LYS A 117 -10.28 11.22 -3.17
CA LYS A 117 -8.99 11.52 -2.56
C LYS A 117 -8.12 10.27 -2.67
N GLU A 118 -6.91 10.43 -3.17
CA GLU A 118 -5.91 9.38 -3.10
C GLU A 118 -5.27 9.40 -1.70
N LEU A 119 -5.33 8.27 -1.00
CA LEU A 119 -4.50 8.00 0.16
C LEU A 119 -3.29 7.22 -0.31
N ARG A 120 -2.11 7.62 0.16
CA ARG A 120 -0.83 7.05 -0.26
C ARG A 120 0.07 6.89 0.95
N HIS A 121 0.62 5.68 1.10
CA HIS A 121 1.71 5.37 2.02
C HIS A 121 2.98 5.08 1.21
N ILE A 122 4.12 5.51 1.74
CA ILE A 122 5.44 5.28 1.13
C ILE A 122 6.32 4.64 2.19
N GLU A 123 6.79 3.44 1.88
CA GLU A 123 7.61 2.62 2.75
C GLU A 123 9.02 2.49 2.15
N PRO A 124 10.08 2.98 2.83
CA PRO A 124 11.44 2.87 2.33
C PRO A 124 11.96 1.44 2.48
N LEU A 125 12.78 1.00 1.52
CA LEU A 125 13.48 -0.29 1.57
C LEU A 125 14.91 -0.08 2.08
N ILE A 126 15.37 -0.94 3.00
CA ILE A 126 16.77 -0.94 3.44
C ILE A 126 17.69 -1.56 2.37
N ILE A 127 17.16 -2.50 1.58
CA ILE A 127 17.88 -3.19 0.52
C ILE A 127 17.37 -2.76 -0.86
N HIS A 128 18.25 -2.77 -1.86
CA HIS A 128 17.84 -2.54 -3.23
C HIS A 128 17.14 -3.76 -3.82
N VAL A 129 16.02 -3.51 -4.49
CA VAL A 129 15.27 -4.53 -5.23
C VAL A 129 15.21 -4.18 -6.71
N TYR A 130 15.12 -5.20 -7.55
CA TYR A 130 15.13 -5.03 -8.99
C TYR A 130 13.92 -5.72 -9.63
N PRO A 131 12.79 -4.99 -9.76
CA PRO A 131 11.65 -5.37 -10.57
C PRO A 131 11.97 -5.67 -12.05
N PRO A 132 11.01 -6.25 -12.80
CA PRO A 132 11.15 -6.45 -14.25
C PRO A 132 11.38 -5.10 -14.94
N ASN A 133 12.30 -5.08 -15.89
CA ASN A 133 12.68 -3.89 -16.63
C ASN A 133 13.02 -4.26 -18.08
N ARG A 134 13.46 -3.29 -18.88
CA ARG A 134 13.80 -3.53 -20.29
C ARG A 134 14.94 -4.53 -20.53
N TYR A 135 15.78 -4.79 -19.53
CA TYR A 135 16.93 -5.70 -19.67
C TYR A 135 16.58 -7.14 -19.30
N PHE A 136 15.74 -7.34 -18.28
CA PHE A 136 15.33 -8.66 -17.81
C PHE A 136 13.97 -8.63 -17.12
N SER A 137 13.29 -9.79 -17.15
CA SER A 137 12.03 -10.01 -16.44
C SER A 137 12.15 -10.96 -15.25
N ASN A 138 13.23 -11.74 -15.16
CA ASN A 138 13.49 -12.70 -14.09
C ASN A 138 14.99 -13.08 -14.06
N THR A 139 15.38 -13.95 -13.14
CA THR A 139 16.77 -14.40 -12.97
C THR A 139 17.36 -15.06 -14.21
N THR A 140 16.59 -15.90 -14.91
CA THR A 140 17.05 -16.53 -16.15
C THR A 140 17.30 -15.48 -17.24
N GLY A 141 16.40 -14.51 -17.36
CA GLY A 141 16.55 -13.36 -18.25
C GLY A 141 17.78 -12.53 -17.93
N LEU A 142 18.02 -12.23 -16.64
CA LEU A 142 19.20 -11.51 -16.17
C LEU A 142 20.49 -12.25 -16.56
N LYS A 143 20.61 -13.54 -16.22
CA LYS A 143 21.81 -14.34 -16.53
C LYS A 143 22.04 -14.46 -18.04
N ALA A 144 20.97 -14.60 -18.81
CA ALA A 144 21.06 -14.60 -20.28
C ALA A 144 21.51 -13.25 -20.83
N TYR A 145 21.00 -12.13 -20.30
CA TYR A 145 21.39 -10.79 -20.70
C TYR A 145 22.87 -10.51 -20.37
N LEU A 146 23.31 -10.86 -19.16
CA LEU A 146 24.72 -10.78 -18.77
C LEU A 146 25.61 -11.58 -19.73
N GLY A 147 25.28 -12.85 -19.96
CA GLY A 147 26.05 -13.73 -20.84
C GLY A 147 26.10 -13.26 -22.29
N ASN A 148 24.95 -12.88 -22.86
CA ASN A 148 24.85 -12.65 -24.31
C ASN A 148 25.16 -11.21 -24.71
N VAL A 149 24.96 -10.25 -23.81
CA VAL A 149 24.99 -8.81 -24.15
C VAL A 149 26.16 -8.09 -23.49
N ILE A 150 26.43 -8.35 -22.22
CA ILE A 150 27.38 -7.52 -21.45
C ILE A 150 28.75 -8.18 -21.26
N CYS A 151 28.78 -9.48 -20.97
CA CYS A 151 29.95 -10.12 -20.35
C CYS A 151 30.59 -11.23 -21.21
N ASN A 152 30.29 -11.28 -22.52
CA ASN A 152 30.91 -12.18 -23.51
C ASN A 152 30.90 -13.67 -23.10
N GLY A 153 29.72 -14.17 -22.74
CA GLY A 153 29.49 -15.59 -22.39
C GLY A 153 29.59 -15.92 -20.90
N ARG A 154 29.95 -14.95 -20.05
CA ARG A 154 29.94 -15.08 -18.58
C ARG A 154 28.62 -14.55 -18.02
N ASN A 155 27.98 -15.29 -17.13
CA ASN A 155 26.63 -15.00 -16.66
C ASN A 155 26.52 -14.83 -15.14
N GLY A 156 27.66 -14.88 -14.43
CA GLY A 156 27.71 -14.77 -12.97
C GLY A 156 27.35 -16.06 -12.23
N ASP A 157 27.19 -17.19 -12.93
CA ASP A 157 27.19 -18.49 -12.27
C ASP A 157 28.59 -18.85 -11.78
N VAL A 158 28.69 -19.66 -10.72
CA VAL A 158 29.98 -20.18 -10.23
C VAL A 158 30.74 -20.93 -11.33
N SER A 159 30.03 -21.60 -12.25
CA SER A 159 30.64 -22.28 -13.41
C SER A 159 31.11 -21.33 -14.52
N LYS A 160 30.59 -20.10 -14.56
CA LYS A 160 30.89 -19.07 -15.57
C LYS A 160 30.90 -17.67 -14.92
N PRO A 161 31.83 -17.44 -13.98
CA PRO A 161 31.84 -16.23 -13.18
C PRO A 161 32.16 -15.01 -14.04
N LEU A 162 31.69 -13.85 -13.58
CA LEU A 162 32.05 -12.55 -14.14
C LEU A 162 33.51 -12.22 -13.78
N ASP A 163 34.21 -11.47 -14.62
CA ASP A 163 35.55 -10.95 -14.28
C ASP A 163 35.41 -9.62 -13.57
N ILE A 164 35.94 -9.53 -12.34
CA ILE A 164 35.80 -8.33 -11.53
C ILE A 164 36.43 -7.10 -12.20
N SER A 165 37.52 -7.27 -12.95
CA SER A 165 38.25 -6.16 -13.57
C SER A 165 37.58 -5.66 -14.85
N LYS A 166 36.81 -6.52 -15.53
CA LYS A 166 36.24 -6.21 -16.86
C LYS A 166 34.73 -6.05 -16.84
N ASP A 167 34.03 -6.91 -16.12
CA ASP A 167 32.58 -7.03 -16.20
C ASP A 167 31.87 -6.21 -15.13
N LYS A 168 32.49 -6.04 -13.95
CA LYS A 168 31.88 -5.37 -12.80
C LYS A 168 31.38 -3.97 -13.15
N LEU A 169 32.22 -3.13 -13.75
CA LEU A 169 31.82 -1.78 -14.14
C LEU A 169 30.60 -1.77 -15.07
N ASN A 170 30.52 -2.72 -15.99
CA ASN A 170 29.40 -2.81 -16.93
C ASN A 170 28.12 -3.28 -16.23
N VAL A 171 28.23 -4.20 -15.28
CA VAL A 171 27.12 -4.70 -14.47
C VAL A 171 26.61 -3.61 -13.53
N ASP A 172 27.51 -2.93 -12.82
CA ASP A 172 27.18 -1.80 -11.94
C ASP A 172 26.47 -0.69 -12.75
N THR A 173 27.01 -0.32 -13.93
CA THR A 173 26.38 0.66 -14.83
C THR A 173 24.99 0.22 -15.31
N MET A 174 24.76 -1.09 -15.49
CA MET A 174 23.44 -1.61 -15.86
C MET A 174 22.46 -1.44 -14.69
N PHE A 175 22.85 -1.80 -13.46
CA PHE A 175 22.01 -1.63 -12.28
C PHE A 175 21.73 -0.16 -11.96
N ASP A 176 22.71 0.74 -12.13
CA ASP A 176 22.50 2.19 -11.99
C ASP A 176 21.46 2.72 -12.99
N LYS A 177 21.46 2.21 -14.24
CA LYS A 177 20.43 2.56 -15.22
C LYS A 177 19.05 2.05 -14.81
N ILE A 178 18.98 0.86 -14.23
CA ILE A 178 17.71 0.28 -13.73
C ILE A 178 17.15 1.12 -12.58
N ILE A 179 18.00 1.54 -11.64
CA ILE A 179 17.60 2.42 -10.52
C ILE A 179 16.97 3.71 -11.06
N ASN A 180 17.62 4.36 -12.02
CA ASN A 180 17.10 5.58 -12.63
C ASN A 180 15.79 5.37 -13.41
N GLU A 181 15.66 4.24 -14.10
CA GLU A 181 14.45 3.88 -14.85
C GLU A 181 13.26 3.64 -13.90
N LEU A 182 13.46 2.86 -12.84
CA LEU A 182 12.42 2.53 -11.87
C LEU A 182 12.05 3.69 -10.95
N ALA A 183 12.96 4.64 -10.73
CA ALA A 183 12.64 5.90 -10.06
C ALA A 183 11.62 6.74 -10.86
N GLN A 184 11.62 6.64 -12.20
CA GLN A 184 10.69 7.35 -13.08
C GLN A 184 9.40 6.56 -13.32
N ALA A 185 9.51 5.25 -13.46
CA ALA A 185 8.40 4.34 -13.72
C ALA A 185 8.49 3.11 -12.80
N PRO A 186 7.98 3.22 -11.57
CA PRO A 186 7.93 2.09 -10.64
C PRO A 186 7.16 0.90 -11.22
N PHE A 187 7.55 -0.30 -10.82
CA PHE A 187 6.85 -1.52 -11.21
C PHE A 187 5.53 -1.64 -10.46
N SER A 188 4.42 -1.77 -11.17
CA SER A 188 3.10 -1.99 -10.57
C SER A 188 2.69 -3.46 -10.77
N PRO A 189 2.77 -4.30 -9.72
CA PRO A 189 2.35 -5.68 -9.82
C PRO A 189 0.84 -5.80 -10.05
N ASP A 190 0.47 -6.83 -10.80
CA ASP A 190 -0.89 -7.32 -10.95
C ASP A 190 -1.35 -7.98 -9.64
N MET A 191 -2.34 -7.39 -8.97
CA MET A 191 -2.83 -7.85 -7.67
C MET A 191 -3.52 -9.22 -7.72
N ASP A 192 -3.85 -9.73 -8.92
CA ASP A 192 -4.41 -11.07 -9.11
C ASP A 192 -3.34 -12.16 -9.29
N LYS A 193 -2.06 -11.77 -9.37
CA LYS A 193 -0.94 -12.70 -9.56
C LYS A 193 0.00 -12.72 -8.36
N PRO A 194 0.63 -13.86 -8.07
CA PRO A 194 1.64 -13.92 -7.03
C PRO A 194 2.84 -13.05 -7.40
N LEU A 195 3.31 -12.26 -6.45
CA LEU A 195 4.59 -11.55 -6.54
C LEU A 195 5.72 -12.48 -6.14
N ILE A 196 6.66 -12.71 -7.04
CA ILE A 196 7.84 -13.54 -6.81
C ILE A 196 9.00 -12.65 -6.37
N MET A 197 9.66 -13.04 -5.29
CA MET A 197 10.88 -12.43 -4.79
C MET A 197 11.98 -13.50 -4.85
N GLU A 198 13.09 -13.23 -5.52
CA GLU A 198 14.18 -14.20 -5.72
C GLU A 198 15.52 -13.57 -5.37
N LYS A 199 16.31 -14.29 -4.57
CA LYS A 199 17.70 -13.90 -4.32
C LYS A 199 18.60 -14.43 -5.44
N VAL A 200 19.29 -13.51 -6.09
CA VAL A 200 20.28 -13.78 -7.13
C VAL A 200 21.66 -13.45 -6.62
N ILE A 201 22.55 -14.44 -6.68
CA ILE A 201 23.95 -14.27 -6.33
C ILE A 201 24.75 -14.31 -7.63
N LEU A 202 25.52 -13.26 -7.91
CA LEU A 202 26.47 -13.19 -9.00
C LEU A 202 27.88 -13.46 -8.46
N ALA A 203 28.54 -14.46 -9.03
CA ALA A 203 29.92 -14.78 -8.74
C ALA A 203 30.86 -13.97 -9.66
N TYR A 204 31.77 -13.22 -9.05
CA TYR A 204 32.90 -12.57 -9.70
C TYR A 204 34.19 -13.33 -9.38
N SER A 205 35.06 -13.49 -10.37
CA SER A 205 36.36 -14.09 -10.21
C SER A 205 37.44 -13.01 -10.26
N ASP A 206 38.35 -13.07 -9.29
CA ASP A 206 39.64 -12.37 -9.31
C ASP A 206 40.77 -13.38 -9.20
N LYS A 207 41.28 -13.82 -10.36
CA LYS A 207 42.35 -14.82 -10.51
C LYS A 207 42.02 -16.16 -9.86
N THR A 208 42.19 -16.27 -8.54
CA THR A 208 42.01 -17.49 -7.74
C THR A 208 40.84 -17.42 -6.77
N ASP A 209 40.32 -16.22 -6.48
CA ASP A 209 39.26 -16.04 -5.49
C ASP A 209 37.92 -15.68 -6.15
N PHE A 210 36.85 -15.99 -5.42
CA PHE A 210 35.49 -15.59 -5.76
C PHE A 210 35.01 -14.48 -4.83
N GLN A 211 34.40 -13.46 -5.42
CA GLN A 211 33.58 -12.47 -4.73
C GLN A 211 32.14 -12.68 -5.13
N TYR A 212 31.22 -12.57 -4.18
CA TYR A 212 29.79 -12.77 -4.41
C TYR A 212 29.05 -11.47 -4.14
N GLU A 213 28.18 -11.09 -5.06
CA GLU A 213 27.26 -9.97 -4.88
C GLU A 213 25.83 -10.46 -4.99
N ASP A 214 25.02 -10.00 -4.04
CA ASP A 214 23.65 -10.43 -3.86
C ASP A 214 22.70 -9.34 -4.38
N TYR A 215 21.68 -9.77 -5.12
CA TYR A 215 20.63 -8.92 -5.65
C TYR A 215 19.28 -9.56 -5.36
N VAL A 216 18.28 -8.74 -5.05
CA VAL A 216 16.90 -9.21 -4.89
C VAL A 216 16.10 -8.83 -6.11
N LEU A 217 15.70 -9.83 -6.91
CA LEU A 217 14.78 -9.62 -8.01
C LEU A 217 13.35 -9.76 -7.53
N ILE A 218 12.47 -8.91 -8.04
CA ILE A 218 11.02 -9.00 -7.83
C ILE A 218 10.38 -9.13 -9.21
N TYR A 219 9.42 -10.03 -9.39
CA TYR A 219 8.74 -10.19 -10.68
C TYR A 219 7.41 -10.96 -10.55
N GLN A 220 6.69 -11.09 -11.66
CA GLN A 220 5.45 -11.86 -11.78
C GLN A 220 5.44 -12.68 -13.06
#